data_AF-A0A1Q5ZS13-F1
#
_entry.id   AF-A0A1Q5ZS13-F1
#
_cell.length_a   1.000
_cell.length_b   1.000
_cell.length_c   1.000
_cell.angle_alpha   90.00
_cell.angle_beta   90.00
_cell.angle_gamma   90.00
#
_symmetry.space_group_name_H-M   'P 1'
#
loop_
_entity.id
_entity.type
_entity.pdbx_description
1 polymer ?
#
loop_
_entity_poly.entity_id
_entity_poly.type
_entity_poly.pdbx_seq_one_letter_code
_entity_poly.pdbx_strand_id
1 'polypeptide(L)'
;MLRYFLEYHLFLPVFRFDNYNGHPYTFRHFITNVFFYYFPSYFVYGLIYFFVSGWYKTKQHQQELEKENTAAELNFLRSQVNPHFLFNSINDIYSLTYQQSVQAPAALLKLLKSCVTCCEGKADTMPLQNEVTYLENVIELQRISAKGQAFINFTVEGYIETQIIATMLLVAFVENAFKHGVITNPEHPIVIHYLRSHLTSLQ
;
A
#
# COMPACT_ATOMS: atom_id res chain seq x y z
N MET A 1 -39.34 45.20 20.69
CA MET A 1 -39.30 46.66 20.97
C MET A 1 -38.19 47.37 20.20
N LEU A 2 -36.91 47.01 20.34
CA LEU A 2 -35.80 47.73 19.66
C LEU A 2 -35.86 47.67 18.11
N ARG A 3 -36.07 46.48 17.53
CA ARG A 3 -36.22 46.32 16.07
C ARG A 3 -37.42 47.09 15.51
N TYR A 4 -38.55 47.07 16.22
CA TYR A 4 -39.76 47.82 15.88
C TYR A 4 -39.49 49.33 15.86
N PHE A 5 -38.80 49.84 16.88
CA PHE A 5 -38.40 51.25 16.95
C PHE A 5 -37.49 51.64 15.80
N LEU A 6 -36.48 50.81 15.49
CA LEU A 6 -35.56 51.04 14.37
C LEU A 6 -36.26 50.96 13.00
N GLU A 7 -37.14 49.99 12.78
CA GLU A 7 -37.85 49.86 11.50
C GLU A 7 -38.80 51.04 11.25
N TYR A 8 -39.53 51.49 12.27
CA TYR A 8 -40.47 52.61 12.14
C TYR A 8 -39.79 53.99 12.06
N HIS A 9 -38.80 54.26 12.91
CA HIS A 9 -38.17 55.59 12.97
C HIS A 9 -36.96 55.76 12.04
N LEU A 10 -36.31 54.66 11.63
CA LEU A 10 -35.11 54.73 10.79
C LEU A 10 -35.38 54.24 9.36
N PHE A 11 -35.96 53.04 9.20
CA PHE A 11 -36.12 52.44 7.86
C PHE A 11 -37.29 53.00 7.06
N LEU A 12 -38.44 53.22 7.69
CA LEU A 12 -39.63 53.77 7.02
C LEU A 12 -39.39 55.16 6.38
N PRO A 13 -38.77 56.15 7.07
CA PRO A 13 -38.50 57.45 6.47
C PRO A 13 -37.35 57.43 5.44
N VAL A 14 -36.35 56.56 5.63
CA VAL A 14 -35.15 56.54 4.77
C VAL A 14 -35.34 55.67 3.53
N PHE A 15 -35.90 54.47 3.68
CA PHE A 15 -36.01 53.47 2.62
C PHE A 15 -37.44 53.25 2.11
N ARG A 16 -38.46 53.84 2.76
CA ARG A 16 -39.88 53.65 2.44
C ARG A 16 -40.31 52.17 2.33
N PHE A 17 -39.58 51.29 3.01
CA PHE A 17 -39.85 49.87 3.06
C PHE A 17 -40.22 49.49 4.49
N ASP A 18 -41.33 48.78 4.65
CA ASP A 18 -41.70 48.16 5.91
C ASP A 18 -41.94 46.67 5.69
N ASN A 19 -41.65 45.87 6.71
CA ASN A 19 -41.83 44.42 6.66
C ASN A 19 -43.22 43.99 7.18
N TYR A 20 -44.16 44.95 7.30
CA TYR A 20 -45.48 44.77 7.92
C TYR A 20 -46.64 44.92 6.92
N ASN A 21 -46.40 45.38 5.69
CA ASN A 21 -47.36 45.44 4.57
C ASN A 21 -48.77 45.94 4.99
N GLY A 22 -48.84 46.94 5.87
CA GLY A 22 -50.11 47.51 6.36
C GLY A 22 -50.85 46.71 7.45
N HIS A 23 -50.27 45.62 7.97
CA HIS A 23 -50.82 44.87 9.09
C HIS A 23 -50.56 45.56 10.44
N PRO A 24 -51.47 45.41 11.44
CA PRO A 24 -51.31 46.04 12.74
C PRO A 24 -50.08 45.48 13.48
N TYR A 25 -49.31 46.39 14.09
CA TYR A 25 -48.10 46.10 14.87
C TYR A 25 -48.41 45.39 16.21
N THR A 26 -48.91 44.16 16.11
CA THR A 26 -49.22 43.29 17.23
C THR A 26 -48.07 42.32 17.50
N PHE A 27 -47.89 41.92 18.75
CA PHE A 27 -46.85 40.96 19.14
C PHE A 27 -46.95 39.64 18.35
N ARG A 28 -48.19 39.17 18.07
CA ARG A 28 -48.42 37.98 17.25
C ARG A 28 -47.91 38.15 15.82
N HIS A 29 -48.13 39.31 15.20
CA HIS A 29 -47.65 39.57 13.84
C HIS A 29 -46.12 39.71 13.80
N PHE A 30 -45.51 40.35 14.81
CA PHE A 30 -44.05 40.41 14.97
C PHE A 30 -43.43 39.01 15.01
N ILE A 31 -43.96 38.12 15.85
CA ILE A 31 -43.47 36.74 15.97
C ILE A 31 -43.63 36.03 14.62
N THR A 32 -44.81 36.11 14.01
CA THR A 32 -45.09 35.47 12.71
C THR A 32 -44.15 35.97 11.62
N ASN A 33 -43.93 37.29 11.51
CA ASN A 33 -43.02 37.88 10.53
C ASN A 33 -41.56 37.45 10.73
N VAL A 34 -41.06 37.45 11.97
CA VAL A 34 -39.70 37.00 12.29
C VAL A 34 -39.51 35.54 11.85
N PHE A 35 -40.47 34.67 12.20
CA PHE A 35 -40.42 33.28 11.81
C PHE A 35 -40.48 33.12 10.29
N PHE A 36 -41.43 33.72 9.60
CA PHE A 36 -41.56 33.53 8.14
C PHE A 36 -40.40 34.13 7.33
N TYR A 37 -39.77 35.22 7.79
CA TYR A 37 -38.74 35.92 7.02
C TYR A 37 -37.31 35.46 7.33
N TYR A 38 -36.99 35.20 8.60
CA TYR A 38 -35.62 34.90 9.02
C TYR A 38 -35.38 33.40 9.26
N PHE A 39 -36.39 32.63 9.65
CA PHE A 39 -36.21 31.19 9.85
C PHE A 39 -35.75 30.46 8.58
N PRO A 40 -36.31 30.73 7.39
CA PRO A 40 -35.88 30.03 6.17
C PRO A 40 -34.42 30.32 5.81
N SER A 41 -33.95 31.56 5.99
CA SER A 41 -32.56 31.91 5.68
C SER A 41 -31.59 31.24 6.65
N TYR A 42 -31.86 31.26 7.97
CA TYR A 42 -31.04 30.54 8.95
C TYR A 42 -31.06 29.03 8.72
N PHE A 43 -32.20 28.46 8.34
CA PHE A 43 -32.31 27.04 8.00
C PHE A 43 -31.46 26.70 6.77
N VAL A 44 -31.51 27.52 5.71
CA VAL A 44 -30.68 27.36 4.51
C VAL A 44 -29.19 27.48 4.86
N TYR A 45 -28.78 28.45 5.68
CA TYR A 45 -27.39 28.55 6.14
C TYR A 45 -26.94 27.31 6.92
N GLY A 46 -27.80 26.78 7.79
CA GLY A 46 -27.55 25.55 8.53
C GLY A 46 -27.38 24.33 7.62
N LEU A 47 -28.24 24.19 6.60
CA LEU A 47 -28.13 23.13 5.60
C LEU A 47 -26.84 23.27 4.79
N ILE A 48 -26.52 24.46 4.30
CA ILE A 48 -25.27 24.72 3.57
C ILE A 48 -24.07 24.32 4.45
N TYR A 49 -24.04 24.77 5.70
CA TYR A 49 -22.98 24.41 6.63
C TYR A 49 -22.88 22.90 6.86
N PHE A 50 -24.01 22.21 7.05
CA PHE A 50 -24.06 20.75 7.22
C PHE A 50 -23.50 20.01 6.01
N PHE A 51 -23.95 20.36 4.79
CA PHE A 51 -23.46 19.74 3.57
C PHE A 51 -21.98 20.05 3.30
N VAL A 52 -21.54 21.30 3.48
CA VAL A 52 -20.15 21.71 3.27
C VAL A 52 -19.22 21.02 4.26
N SER A 53 -19.58 21.00 5.55
CA SER A 53 -18.78 20.32 6.57
C SER A 53 -18.72 18.81 6.36
N GLY A 54 -19.84 18.18 5.97
CA GLY A 54 -19.88 16.76 5.60
C GLY A 54 -19.01 16.45 4.38
N TRP A 55 -19.09 17.27 3.34
CA TRP A 55 -18.26 17.14 2.14
C TRP A 55 -16.77 17.31 2.46
N TYR A 56 -16.41 18.31 3.27
CA TYR A 56 -15.01 18.56 3.65
C TYR A 56 -14.42 17.39 4.43
N LYS A 57 -15.16 16.85 5.41
CA LYS A 57 -14.75 15.65 6.16
C LYS A 57 -14.57 14.44 5.25
N THR A 58 -15.51 14.20 4.34
CA THR A 58 -15.44 13.09 3.39
C THR A 58 -14.22 13.22 2.49
N LYS A 59 -13.94 14.44 1.99
CA LYS A 59 -12.78 14.72 1.16
C LYS A 59 -11.46 14.50 1.91
N GLN A 60 -11.38 14.94 3.18
CA GLN A 60 -10.20 14.68 4.01
C GLN A 60 -9.98 13.20 4.24
N HIS A 61 -11.04 12.45 4.56
CA HIS A 61 -10.95 11.01 4.74
C HIS A 61 -10.51 10.29 3.47
N GLN A 62 -11.04 10.68 2.30
CA GLN A 62 -10.58 10.14 1.02
C GLN A 62 -9.11 10.43 0.75
N GLN A 63 -8.63 11.64 1.03
CA GLN A 63 -7.22 12.00 0.88
C GLN A 63 -6.32 11.22 1.84
N GLU A 64 -6.80 10.93 3.04
CA GLU A 64 -6.08 10.11 4.01
C GLU A 64 -5.98 8.66 3.54
N LEU A 65 -7.09 8.06 3.10
CA LEU A 65 -7.10 6.72 2.52
C LEU A 65 -6.20 6.61 1.27
N GLU A 66 -6.19 7.62 0.40
CA GLU A 66 -5.33 7.66 -0.78
C GLU A 66 -3.84 7.71 -0.39
N LYS A 67 -3.49 8.49 0.64
CA LYS A 67 -2.13 8.54 1.18
C LYS A 67 -1.73 7.22 1.81
N GLU A 68 -2.60 6.62 2.60
CA GLU A 68 -2.36 5.30 3.21
C GLU A 68 -2.16 4.23 2.14
N ASN A 69 -2.99 4.23 1.09
CA ASN A 69 -2.86 3.30 -0.03
C ASN A 69 -1.53 3.51 -0.78
N THR A 70 -1.19 4.76 -1.11
CA THR A 70 0.10 5.09 -1.75
C THR A 70 1.28 4.65 -0.88
N ALA A 71 1.21 4.88 0.43
CA ALA A 71 2.25 4.45 1.37
C ALA A 71 2.35 2.92 1.45
N ALA A 72 1.21 2.22 1.44
CA ALA A 72 1.16 0.76 1.43
C ALA A 72 1.76 0.19 0.13
N GLU A 73 1.41 0.75 -1.02
CA GLU A 73 1.97 0.36 -2.32
C GLU A 73 3.48 0.62 -2.38
N LEU A 74 3.94 1.78 -1.91
CA LEU A 74 5.37 2.09 -1.80
C LEU A 74 6.11 1.12 -0.86
N ASN A 75 5.52 0.79 0.28
CA ASN A 75 6.11 -0.17 1.22
C ASN A 75 6.13 -1.58 0.64
N PHE A 76 5.09 -1.98 -0.07
CA PHE A 76 5.04 -3.25 -0.81
C PHE A 76 6.13 -3.29 -1.88
N LEU A 77 6.25 -2.25 -2.71
CA LEU A 77 7.31 -2.13 -3.72
C LEU A 77 8.71 -2.16 -3.09
N ARG A 78 8.92 -1.47 -1.96
CA ARG A 78 10.18 -1.52 -1.21
C ARG A 78 10.46 -2.90 -0.64
N SER A 79 9.45 -3.64 -0.22
CA SER A 79 9.64 -5.00 0.33
C SER A 79 10.09 -6.02 -0.71
N GLN A 80 9.83 -5.77 -2.01
CA GLN A 80 10.30 -6.67 -3.08
C GLN A 80 11.83 -6.68 -3.20
N VAL A 81 12.51 -5.61 -2.76
CA VAL A 81 13.97 -5.55 -2.66
C VAL A 81 14.35 -5.68 -1.20
N ASN A 82 15.07 -6.73 -0.82
CA ASN A 82 15.64 -6.87 0.53
C ASN A 82 16.97 -6.08 0.59
N PRO A 83 16.99 -4.82 1.09
CA PRO A 83 18.19 -3.99 1.01
C PRO A 83 19.35 -4.61 1.79
N HIS A 84 19.06 -5.27 2.91
CA HIS A 84 20.06 -5.96 3.71
C HIS A 84 20.72 -7.10 2.95
N PHE A 85 19.94 -7.94 2.27
CA PHE A 85 20.47 -8.99 1.40
C PHE A 85 21.37 -8.40 0.29
N LEU A 86 20.96 -7.29 -0.31
CA LEU A 86 21.69 -6.64 -1.40
C LEU A 86 23.03 -6.07 -0.91
N PHE A 87 23.04 -5.36 0.23
CA PHE A 87 24.27 -4.87 0.85
C PHE A 87 25.21 -6.00 1.25
N ASN A 88 24.68 -7.08 1.85
CA ASN A 88 25.50 -8.24 2.22
C ASN A 88 26.12 -8.90 1.00
N SER A 89 25.30 -9.16 -0.04
CA SER A 89 25.78 -9.75 -1.28
C SER A 89 26.89 -8.92 -1.93
N ILE A 90 26.77 -7.58 -1.95
CA ILE A 90 27.81 -6.69 -2.46
C ILE A 90 29.09 -6.78 -1.62
N ASN A 91 28.97 -6.78 -0.29
CA ASN A 91 30.12 -6.89 0.61
C ASN A 91 30.84 -8.23 0.47
N ASP A 92 30.10 -9.32 0.31
CA ASP A 92 30.66 -10.65 0.09
C ASP A 92 31.37 -10.73 -1.26
N ILE A 93 30.76 -10.18 -2.32
CA ILE A 93 31.40 -10.08 -3.64
C ILE A 93 32.65 -9.20 -3.57
N TYR A 94 32.63 -8.10 -2.82
CA TYR A 94 33.82 -7.27 -2.59
C TYR A 94 34.91 -8.08 -1.89
N SER A 95 34.56 -8.85 -0.87
CA SER A 95 35.50 -9.74 -0.17
C SER A 95 36.08 -10.80 -1.11
N LEU A 96 35.25 -11.45 -1.93
CA LEU A 96 35.67 -12.42 -2.94
C LEU A 96 36.61 -11.78 -3.98
N THR A 97 36.31 -10.56 -4.42
CA THR A 97 37.13 -9.81 -5.37
C THR A 97 38.48 -9.43 -4.76
N TYR A 98 38.49 -8.96 -3.51
CA TYR A 98 39.70 -8.65 -2.76
C TYR A 98 40.59 -9.89 -2.56
N GLN A 99 39.97 -11.04 -2.34
CA GLN A 99 40.64 -12.34 -2.22
C GLN A 99 41.03 -12.97 -3.58
N GLN A 100 40.74 -12.30 -4.70
CA GLN A 100 40.96 -12.83 -6.06
C GLN A 100 40.30 -14.20 -6.29
N SER A 101 39.15 -14.42 -5.67
CA SER A 101 38.40 -15.66 -5.80
C SER A 101 37.82 -15.80 -7.21
N VAL A 102 38.00 -16.98 -7.81
CA VAL A 102 37.39 -17.36 -9.09
C VAL A 102 35.85 -17.34 -9.04
N GLN A 103 35.25 -17.32 -7.86
CA GLN A 103 33.80 -17.27 -7.66
C GLN A 103 33.22 -15.85 -7.79
N ALA A 104 34.05 -14.79 -7.66
CA ALA A 104 33.57 -13.41 -7.65
C ALA A 104 32.76 -13.02 -8.90
N PRO A 105 33.19 -13.33 -10.14
CA PRO A 105 32.42 -12.96 -11.33
C PRO A 105 31.06 -13.67 -11.41
N ALA A 106 31.01 -14.94 -11.03
CA ALA A 106 29.78 -15.72 -11.03
C ALA A 106 28.79 -15.19 -9.97
N ALA A 107 29.27 -14.86 -8.77
CA ALA A 107 28.46 -14.27 -7.72
C ALA A 107 27.86 -12.91 -8.14
N LEU A 108 28.67 -12.05 -8.77
CA LEU A 108 28.20 -10.78 -9.31
C LEU A 108 27.09 -10.96 -10.36
N LEU A 109 27.27 -11.90 -11.29
CA LEU A 109 26.27 -12.18 -12.31
C LEU A 109 24.94 -12.66 -11.70
N LYS A 110 25.00 -13.51 -10.68
CA LYS A 110 23.81 -14.01 -9.95
C LYS A 110 23.09 -12.86 -9.24
N LEU A 111 23.83 -11.94 -8.61
CA LEU A 111 23.24 -10.76 -7.98
C LEU A 111 22.53 -9.87 -9.01
N LEU A 112 23.18 -9.56 -10.13
CA LEU A 112 22.59 -8.73 -11.18
C LEU A 112 21.31 -9.37 -11.76
N LYS A 113 21.33 -10.68 -12.05
CA LYS A 113 20.14 -11.42 -12.52
C LYS A 113 19.00 -11.39 -11.49
N SER A 114 19.33 -11.52 -10.21
CA SER A 114 18.34 -11.45 -9.12
C SER A 114 17.70 -10.06 -9.05
N CYS A 115 18.48 -8.98 -9.17
CA CYS A 115 17.96 -7.61 -9.23
C CYS A 115 17.04 -7.39 -10.43
N VAL A 116 17.43 -7.86 -11.62
CA VAL A 116 16.60 -7.76 -12.83
C VAL A 116 15.26 -8.48 -12.64
N THR A 117 15.30 -9.73 -12.18
CA THR A 117 14.09 -10.53 -11.96
C THR A 117 13.17 -9.90 -10.90
N CYS A 118 13.73 -9.31 -9.85
CA CYS A 118 12.98 -8.55 -8.85
C CYS A 118 12.29 -7.33 -9.48
N CYS A 119 12.98 -6.58 -10.34
CA CYS A 119 12.40 -5.44 -11.05
C CYS A 119 11.30 -5.85 -12.05
N GLU A 120 11.43 -7.02 -12.67
CA GLU A 120 10.44 -7.61 -13.58
C GLU A 120 9.25 -8.23 -12.84
N GLY A 121 9.40 -8.51 -11.55
CA GLY A 121 8.37 -9.10 -10.69
C GLY A 121 7.12 -8.24 -10.43
N LYS A 122 6.97 -7.14 -11.17
CA LYS A 122 5.77 -6.29 -11.19
C LYS A 122 4.57 -6.92 -11.89
N ALA A 123 4.79 -7.98 -12.67
CA ALA A 123 3.70 -8.75 -13.25
C ALA A 123 3.03 -9.63 -12.19
N ASP A 124 1.70 -9.77 -12.24
CA ASP A 124 0.94 -10.63 -11.33
C ASP A 124 1.38 -12.11 -11.42
N THR A 125 1.91 -12.52 -12.57
CA THR A 125 2.32 -13.90 -12.83
C THR A 125 3.60 -13.98 -13.66
N MET A 126 4.39 -15.04 -13.46
CA MET A 126 5.59 -15.34 -14.25
C MET A 126 5.73 -16.84 -14.55
N PRO A 127 6.55 -17.23 -15.56
CA PRO A 127 6.89 -18.62 -15.77
C PRO A 127 7.57 -19.22 -14.54
N LEU A 128 7.13 -20.40 -14.10
CA LEU A 128 7.68 -21.08 -12.92
C LEU A 128 9.19 -21.32 -13.05
N GLN A 129 9.67 -21.62 -14.26
CA GLN A 129 11.10 -21.78 -14.53
C GLN A 129 11.92 -20.52 -14.18
N ASN A 130 11.37 -19.33 -14.43
CA ASN A 130 12.04 -18.08 -14.09
C ASN A 130 12.09 -17.88 -12.57
N GLU A 131 10.99 -18.19 -11.88
CA GLU A 131 10.97 -18.12 -10.41
C GLU A 131 11.94 -19.12 -9.79
N VAL A 132 11.97 -20.37 -10.27
CA VAL A 132 12.94 -21.38 -9.81
C VAL A 132 14.37 -20.92 -10.02
N THR A 133 14.70 -20.38 -11.21
CA THR A 133 16.03 -19.84 -11.51
C THR A 133 16.39 -18.70 -10.57
N TYR A 134 15.42 -17.85 -10.21
CA TYR A 134 15.62 -16.79 -9.23
C TYR A 134 15.92 -17.36 -7.84
N LEU A 135 15.16 -18.36 -7.37
CA LEU A 135 15.39 -19.00 -6.07
C LEU A 135 16.79 -19.62 -5.99
N GLU A 136 17.24 -20.30 -7.05
CA GLU A 136 18.59 -20.88 -7.12
C GLU A 136 19.67 -19.81 -6.94
N ASN A 137 19.57 -18.71 -7.68
CA ASN A 137 20.52 -17.59 -7.56
C ASN A 137 20.55 -17.01 -6.13
N VAL A 138 19.38 -16.81 -5.53
CA VAL A 138 19.27 -16.27 -4.17
C VAL A 138 19.85 -17.23 -3.14
N ILE A 139 19.55 -18.53 -3.23
CA ILE A 139 20.08 -19.56 -2.32
C ILE A 139 21.60 -19.62 -2.41
N GLU A 140 22.16 -19.57 -3.62
CA GLU A 140 23.61 -19.59 -3.81
C GLU A 140 24.29 -18.33 -3.26
N LEU A 141 23.72 -17.15 -3.46
CA LEU A 141 24.22 -15.90 -2.88
C LEU A 141 24.20 -15.96 -1.35
N GLN A 142 23.12 -16.45 -0.76
CA GLN A 142 23.02 -16.64 0.69
C GLN A 142 24.03 -17.67 1.22
N ARG A 143 24.32 -18.74 0.47
CA ARG A 143 25.39 -19.69 0.82
C ARG A 143 26.77 -19.02 0.83
N ILE A 144 27.03 -18.12 -0.12
CA ILE A 144 28.26 -17.32 -0.16
C ILE A 144 28.32 -16.41 1.08
N SER A 145 27.24 -15.70 1.40
CA SER A 145 27.14 -14.86 2.59
C SER A 145 27.36 -15.64 3.89
N ALA A 146 26.84 -16.87 3.96
CA ALA A 146 27.07 -17.77 5.07
C ALA A 146 28.46 -18.45 5.05
N LYS A 147 29.35 -18.07 4.13
CA LYS A 147 30.69 -18.68 3.93
C LYS A 147 30.65 -20.20 3.81
N GLY A 148 29.62 -20.72 3.16
CA GLY A 148 29.39 -22.16 2.98
C GLY A 148 28.82 -22.90 4.20
N GLN A 149 28.46 -22.19 5.28
CA GLN A 149 27.87 -22.78 6.49
C GLN A 149 26.33 -22.88 6.43
N ALA A 150 25.72 -22.58 5.29
CA ALA A 150 24.28 -22.75 5.08
C ALA A 150 23.97 -24.07 4.35
N PHE A 151 23.38 -25.01 5.07
CA PHE A 151 22.95 -26.31 4.57
C PHE A 151 21.49 -26.27 4.13
N ILE A 152 21.29 -26.16 2.82
CA ILE A 152 19.95 -26.10 2.21
C ILE A 152 19.94 -27.08 1.06
N ASN A 153 18.95 -27.97 1.06
CA ASN A 153 18.68 -28.88 -0.04
C ASN A 153 17.47 -28.35 -0.83
N PHE A 154 17.76 -27.74 -1.98
CA PHE A 154 16.74 -27.28 -2.91
C PHE A 154 16.65 -28.29 -4.04
N THR A 155 15.49 -28.93 -4.18
CA THR A 155 15.28 -29.97 -5.19
C THR A 155 13.95 -29.70 -5.90
N VAL A 156 14.03 -29.62 -7.23
CA VAL A 156 12.86 -29.40 -8.09
C VAL A 156 12.57 -30.69 -8.83
N GLU A 157 11.40 -31.27 -8.59
CA GLU A 157 10.97 -32.52 -9.21
C GLU A 157 9.67 -32.29 -10.01
N GLY A 158 9.73 -32.60 -11.31
CA GLY A 158 8.58 -32.50 -12.22
C GLY A 158 8.79 -31.53 -13.39
N TYR A 159 7.72 -31.24 -14.13
CA TYR A 159 7.77 -30.45 -15.37
C TYR A 159 7.43 -28.98 -15.12
N ILE A 160 8.40 -28.07 -15.20
CA ILE A 160 8.22 -26.65 -14.82
C ILE A 160 8.16 -25.67 -16.00
N GLU A 161 8.50 -26.10 -17.22
CA GLU A 161 8.74 -25.20 -18.37
C GLU A 161 7.48 -24.47 -18.88
N THR A 162 6.31 -25.09 -18.76
CA THR A 162 5.04 -24.53 -19.30
C THR A 162 4.15 -23.93 -18.23
N GLN A 163 4.63 -23.85 -16.99
CA GLN A 163 3.81 -23.44 -15.86
C GLN A 163 3.92 -21.95 -15.57
N ILE A 164 2.81 -21.37 -15.12
CA ILE A 164 2.72 -19.97 -14.71
C ILE A 164 2.31 -19.96 -13.24
N ILE A 165 2.95 -19.12 -12.45
CA ILE A 165 2.76 -18.98 -11.01
C ILE A 165 2.70 -17.49 -10.64
N ALA A 166 2.11 -17.18 -9.50
CA ALA A 166 2.16 -15.83 -8.94
C ALA A 166 3.62 -15.44 -8.67
N THR A 167 4.02 -14.26 -9.13
CA THR A 167 5.41 -13.81 -9.03
C THR A 167 5.84 -13.67 -7.57
N MET A 168 7.08 -14.10 -7.25
CA MET A 168 7.70 -14.01 -5.92
C MET A 168 6.95 -14.77 -4.80
N LEU A 169 6.02 -15.67 -5.16
CA LEU A 169 5.29 -16.48 -4.19
C LEU A 169 6.24 -17.40 -3.40
N LEU A 170 7.13 -18.09 -4.12
CA LEU A 170 8.04 -19.08 -3.52
C LEU A 170 9.20 -18.43 -2.76
N VAL A 171 9.55 -17.21 -3.15
CA VAL A 171 10.63 -16.41 -2.56
C VAL A 171 10.37 -16.14 -1.08
N ALA A 172 9.13 -15.82 -0.73
CA ALA A 172 8.74 -15.57 0.67
C ALA A 172 9.05 -16.78 1.58
N PHE A 173 8.84 -18.01 1.08
CA PHE A 173 9.15 -19.22 1.83
C PHE A 173 10.65 -19.43 1.99
N VAL A 174 11.43 -19.26 0.91
CA VAL A 174 12.89 -19.38 0.96
C VAL A 174 13.47 -18.33 1.92
N GLU A 175 13.03 -17.08 1.84
CA GLU A 175 13.48 -16.03 2.77
C GLU A 175 13.13 -16.36 4.23
N ASN A 176 11.91 -16.83 4.50
CA ASN A 176 11.51 -17.23 5.85
C ASN A 176 12.37 -18.37 6.36
N ALA A 177 12.72 -19.32 5.50
CA ALA A 177 13.60 -20.43 5.83
C ALA A 177 15.01 -19.94 6.19
N PHE A 178 15.57 -18.95 5.49
CA PHE A 178 16.86 -18.34 5.86
C PHE A 178 16.80 -17.51 7.14
N LYS A 179 15.71 -16.78 7.39
CA LYS A 179 15.56 -15.90 8.56
C LYS A 179 15.32 -16.67 9.85
N HIS A 180 14.52 -17.74 9.79
CA HIS A 180 14.01 -18.45 10.97
C HIS A 180 14.44 -19.91 11.03
N GLY A 181 14.94 -20.48 9.94
CA GLY A 181 15.42 -21.86 9.89
C GLY A 181 16.82 -22.01 10.47
N VAL A 182 17.10 -23.20 10.99
CA VAL A 182 18.44 -23.59 11.45
C VAL A 182 19.28 -24.00 10.25
N ILE A 183 19.92 -23.02 9.59
CA ILE A 183 20.71 -23.25 8.37
C ILE A 183 22.10 -23.83 8.63
N THR A 184 22.58 -23.82 9.88
CA THR A 184 23.96 -24.22 10.25
C THR A 184 24.10 -25.69 10.64
N ASN A 185 23.00 -26.44 10.71
CA ASN A 185 23.04 -27.86 11.06
C ASN A 185 23.08 -28.75 9.80
N PRO A 186 24.20 -29.45 9.51
CA PRO A 186 24.29 -30.34 8.36
C PRO A 186 23.39 -31.59 8.46
N GLU A 187 23.00 -32.01 9.67
CA GLU A 187 22.11 -33.17 9.85
C GLU A 187 20.64 -32.84 9.58
N HIS A 188 20.28 -31.56 9.60
CA HIS A 188 18.92 -31.06 9.37
C HIS A 188 18.92 -29.90 8.38
N PRO A 189 19.28 -30.15 7.10
CA PRO A 189 19.23 -29.11 6.09
C PRO A 189 17.79 -28.67 5.85
N ILE A 190 17.61 -27.41 5.46
CA ILE A 190 16.30 -26.95 5.00
C ILE A 190 16.01 -27.64 3.67
N VAL A 191 14.95 -28.43 3.62
CA VAL A 191 14.56 -29.16 2.42
C VAL A 191 13.37 -28.48 1.77
N ILE A 192 13.54 -28.09 0.51
CA ILE A 192 12.49 -27.47 -0.30
C ILE A 192 12.27 -28.39 -1.49
N HIS A 193 11.19 -29.17 -1.41
CA HIS A 193 10.72 -30.03 -2.49
C HIS A 193 9.56 -29.35 -3.21
N TYR A 194 9.74 -29.11 -4.50
CA TYR A 194 8.63 -28.86 -5.39
C TYR A 194 8.24 -30.18 -6.05
N LEU A 195 7.03 -30.67 -5.78
CA LEU A 195 6.48 -31.89 -6.35
C LEU A 195 5.18 -31.54 -7.07
N ARG A 196 5.10 -31.86 -8.37
CA ARG A 196 3.82 -31.94 -9.08
C ARG A 196 3.53 -33.40 -9.43
N SER A 197 2.54 -33.99 -8.78
CA SER A 197 1.96 -35.24 -9.22
C SER A 197 1.18 -35.01 -10.52
N HIS A 198 1.37 -35.90 -11.50
CA HIS A 198 0.40 -36.06 -12.56
C HIS A 198 -0.90 -36.49 -11.87
N LEU A 199 -1.91 -35.62 -11.80
CA LEU A 199 -3.28 -36.08 -11.65
C LEU A 199 -3.62 -36.81 -12.96
N THR A 200 -3.20 -38.06 -13.08
CA THR A 200 -3.92 -39.03 -13.89
C THR A 200 -5.31 -39.09 -13.29
N SER A 201 -6.29 -38.72 -14.11
CA SER A 201 -7.71 -38.94 -13.88
C SER A 201 -7.95 -40.30 -13.23
N LEU A 202 -8.35 -40.32 -11.96
CA LEU A 202 -9.12 -41.43 -11.43
C LEU A 202 -10.52 -41.32 -12.09
N GLN A 203 -10.66 -42.01 -13.21
CA GLN A 203 -11.90 -42.66 -13.61
C GLN A 203 -11.79 -44.15 -13.29
#